data_AF-A0A4Y9RH47-F1
#
_entry.id   AF-A0A4Y9RH47-F1
#
_cell.length_a   1.000
_cell.length_b   1.000
_cell.length_c   1.000
_cell.angle_alpha   90.00
_cell.angle_beta   90.00
_cell.angle_gamma   90.00
#
_symmetry.space_group_name_H-M   'P 1'
#
loop_
_entity.id
_entity.type
_entity.pdbx_description
1 polymer ?
#
loop_
_entity_poly.entity_id
_entity_poly.type
_entity_poly.pdbx_seq_one_letter_code
_entity_poly.pdbx_strand_id
1 'polypeptide(L)'
;MDPNTFASTAAHELKALEHALDETLARSGAFLQSLAEGRRQAGLDVSVGQGALMHLGAAINGGIAMRGDLVKAHARFQRDAAARGLDFTRLGPLEPKGPDVVESPYPRRTGELQRA
;
A
#
# COMPACT_ATOMS: atom_id res chain seq x y z
N MET A 1 19.73 17.05 3.47
CA MET A 1 18.39 16.46 3.62
C MET A 1 17.92 16.81 5.02
N ASP A 2 16.75 17.43 5.16
CA ASP A 2 16.18 17.75 6.47
C ASP A 2 15.68 16.46 7.17
N PRO A 3 15.79 16.36 8.51
CA PRO A 3 15.36 15.16 9.26
C PRO A 3 13.89 14.76 9.04
N ASN A 4 12.98 15.73 8.88
CA ASN A 4 11.56 15.43 8.62
C ASN A 4 11.35 14.89 7.20
N THR A 5 12.11 15.42 6.24
CA THR A 5 12.14 14.94 4.86
C THR A 5 12.60 13.49 4.82
N PHE A 6 13.70 13.15 5.51
CA PHE A 6 14.16 11.77 5.61
C PHE A 6 13.11 10.86 6.24
N ALA A 7 12.53 11.28 7.38
CA ALA A 7 11.54 10.48 8.09
C ALA A 7 10.30 10.20 7.23
N SER A 8 9.83 11.21 6.51
CA SER A 8 8.66 11.09 5.62
C SER A 8 8.95 10.23 4.39
N THR A 9 10.14 10.35 3.78
CA THR A 9 10.57 9.47 2.68
C THR A 9 10.66 8.02 3.16
N ALA A 10 11.33 7.76 4.28
CA ALA A 10 11.46 6.41 4.81
C ALA A 10 10.10 5.77 5.16
N ALA A 11 9.17 6.55 5.71
CA ALA A 11 7.80 6.09 5.96
C ALA A 11 7.04 5.76 4.67
N HIS A 12 7.22 6.57 3.62
CA HIS A 12 6.66 6.30 2.30
C HIS A 12 7.17 4.97 1.74
N GLU A 13 8.48 4.78 1.75
CA GLU A 13 9.14 3.58 1.23
C GLU A 13 8.71 2.33 1.99
N LEU A 14 8.60 2.41 3.33
CA LEU A 14 8.07 1.31 4.14
C LEU A 14 6.66 0.92 3.74
N LYS A 15 5.77 1.91 3.56
CA LYS A 15 4.40 1.67 3.13
C LYS A 15 4.34 1.10 1.70
N ALA A 16 5.17 1.62 0.79
CA ALA A 16 5.26 1.11 -0.58
C ALA A 16 5.73 -0.36 -0.58
N LEU A 17 6.70 -0.70 0.26
CA LEU A 17 7.19 -2.06 0.42
C LEU A 17 6.12 -3.01 1.00
N GLU A 18 5.35 -2.56 1.99
CA GLU A 18 4.20 -3.32 2.52
C GLU A 18 3.18 -3.62 1.41
N HIS A 19 2.81 -2.62 0.60
CA HIS A 19 1.89 -2.81 -0.52
C HIS A 19 2.44 -3.75 -1.59
N ALA A 20 3.72 -3.62 -1.94
CA ALA A 20 4.36 -4.49 -2.93
C ALA A 20 4.39 -5.95 -2.47
N LEU A 21 4.60 -6.17 -1.16
CA LEU A 21 4.56 -7.51 -0.58
C LEU A 21 3.15 -8.10 -0.58
N ASP A 22 2.12 -7.30 -0.25
CA ASP A 22 0.72 -7.72 -0.29
C ASP A 22 0.30 -8.13 -1.72
N GLU A 23 0.69 -7.34 -2.72
CA GLU A 23 0.45 -7.67 -4.13
C GLU A 23 1.15 -8.97 -4.54
N THR A 24 2.40 -9.15 -4.09
CA THR A 24 3.18 -10.37 -4.39
C THR A 24 2.55 -11.61 -3.77
N LEU A 25 2.08 -11.50 -2.52
CA LEU A 25 1.38 -12.59 -1.82
C LEU A 25 0.06 -12.94 -2.52
N ALA A 26 -0.72 -11.93 -2.92
CA ALA A 26 -1.98 -12.13 -3.64
C ALA A 26 -1.74 -12.87 -4.97
N ARG A 27 -0.77 -12.42 -5.78
CA ARG A 27 -0.41 -13.06 -7.05
C ARG A 27 0.09 -14.49 -6.85
N SER A 28 0.90 -14.72 -5.82
CA SER A 28 1.43 -16.05 -5.51
C SER A 28 0.32 -17.03 -5.13
N GLY A 29 -0.65 -16.58 -4.32
CA GLY A 29 -1.83 -17.38 -3.98
C GLY A 29 -2.69 -17.72 -5.19
N ALA A 30 -2.94 -16.74 -6.06
CA ALA A 30 -3.68 -16.96 -7.31
C ALA A 30 -2.97 -17.97 -8.21
N PHE A 31 -1.64 -17.85 -8.38
CA PHE A 31 -0.86 -18.78 -9.19
C PHE A 31 -0.88 -20.21 -8.62
N LEU A 32 -0.80 -20.37 -7.30
CA LEU A 32 -0.90 -21.68 -6.63
C LEU A 32 -2.23 -22.37 -6.97
N GLN A 33 -3.33 -21.62 -6.91
CA GLN A 33 -4.66 -22.12 -7.29
C GLN A 33 -4.72 -22.50 -8.78
N SER A 34 -4.22 -21.62 -9.67
CA SER A 34 -4.19 -21.90 -11.12
C SER A 34 -3.39 -23.14 -11.47
N LEU A 35 -2.27 -23.38 -10.78
CA LEU A 35 -1.43 -24.57 -11.01
C LEU A 35 -2.16 -25.85 -10.61
N ALA A 36 -2.82 -25.85 -9.44
CA ALA A 36 -3.59 -27.00 -8.97
C ALA A 36 -4.78 -27.32 -9.89
N GLU A 37 -5.52 -26.30 -10.31
CA GLU A 37 -6.68 -26.45 -11.19
C GLU A 37 -6.28 -26.82 -12.62
N GLY A 38 -5.24 -26.17 -13.18
CA GLY A 38 -4.73 -26.46 -14.52
C GLY A 38 -4.27 -27.92 -14.65
N ARG A 39 -3.64 -28.47 -13.61
CA ARG A 39 -3.27 -29.89 -13.55
C ARG A 39 -4.49 -30.80 -13.66
N ARG A 40 -5.54 -30.51 -12.89
CA ARG A 40 -6.80 -31.26 -12.89
C ARG A 40 -7.46 -31.24 -14.27
N GLN A 41 -7.55 -30.06 -14.89
CA GLN A 41 -8.17 -29.88 -16.21
C GLN A 41 -7.38 -30.57 -17.32
N ALA A 42 -6.05 -30.58 -17.23
CA ALA A 42 -5.17 -31.22 -18.20
C ALA A 42 -5.08 -32.75 -18.04
N GLY A 43 -5.73 -33.35 -17.02
CA GLY A 43 -5.63 -34.78 -16.74
C GLY A 43 -4.21 -35.21 -16.33
N LEU A 44 -3.42 -34.28 -15.81
CA LEU A 44 -2.05 -34.53 -15.39
C LEU A 44 -2.01 -35.19 -14.00
N ASP A 45 -1.08 -36.11 -13.80
CA ASP A 45 -0.87 -36.78 -12.52
C ASP A 45 -0.48 -35.79 -11.41
N VAL A 46 -0.86 -36.09 -10.17
CA VAL A 46 -0.63 -35.24 -8.99
C VAL A 46 0.85 -34.99 -8.69
N SER A 47 1.76 -35.84 -9.20
CA SER A 47 3.20 -35.62 -9.07
C SER A 47 3.70 -34.46 -9.93
N VAL A 48 3.02 -34.15 -11.04
CA VAL A 48 3.41 -33.06 -11.94
C VAL A 48 3.24 -31.73 -11.22
N GLY A 49 4.34 -30.96 -11.11
CA GLY A 49 4.36 -29.67 -10.45
C GLY A 49 4.27 -29.71 -8.92
N GLN A 50 4.28 -30.89 -8.28
CA GLN A 50 4.16 -31.00 -6.82
C GLN A 50 5.30 -30.29 -6.08
N GLY A 51 6.54 -30.46 -6.54
CA GLY A 51 7.69 -29.75 -5.97
C GLY A 51 7.55 -28.22 -6.10
N ALA A 52 7.02 -27.74 -7.23
CA ALA A 52 6.77 -26.32 -7.43
C ALA A 52 5.68 -25.79 -6.46
N LEU A 53 4.60 -26.54 -6.25
CA LEU A 53 3.57 -26.21 -5.25
C LEU A 53 4.15 -26.12 -3.84
N MET A 54 5.03 -27.06 -3.46
CA MET A 54 5.67 -27.05 -2.15
C MET A 54 6.59 -25.83 -1.97
N HIS A 55 7.44 -25.53 -2.95
CA HIS A 55 8.31 -24.36 -2.88
C HIS A 55 7.53 -23.05 -2.89
N LEU A 56 6.46 -22.95 -3.69
CA LEU A 56 5.59 -21.78 -3.72
C LEU A 56 4.86 -21.59 -2.39
N GLY A 57 4.32 -22.67 -1.80
CA GLY A 57 3.69 -22.61 -0.47
C GLY A 57 4.67 -22.17 0.63
N ALA A 58 5.91 -22.67 0.59
CA ALA A 58 6.96 -22.23 1.50
C ALA A 58 7.31 -20.74 1.30
N ALA A 59 7.40 -20.27 0.05
CA ALA A 59 7.65 -18.87 -0.26
C ALA A 59 6.52 -17.95 0.24
N ILE A 60 5.25 -18.35 0.07
CA ILE A 60 4.08 -17.61 0.60
C ILE A 60 4.17 -17.50 2.13
N ASN A 61 4.47 -18.60 2.83
CA ASN A 61 4.64 -18.57 4.28
C ASN A 61 5.78 -17.65 4.72
N GLY A 62 6.91 -17.67 4.01
CA GLY A 62 8.02 -16.74 4.23
C GLY A 62 7.62 -15.28 4.02
N GLY A 63 6.85 -14.99 2.96
CA GLY A 63 6.31 -13.66 2.70
C GLY A 63 5.33 -13.16 3.76
N ILE A 64 4.48 -14.03 4.32
CA ILE A 64 3.58 -13.68 5.44
C ILE A 64 4.39 -13.31 6.68
N ALA A 65 5.44 -14.08 7.01
CA ALA A 65 6.33 -13.77 8.12
C ALA A 65 7.04 -12.42 7.90
N MET A 66 7.61 -12.22 6.71
CA MET A 66 8.25 -10.96 6.31
C MET A 66 7.29 -9.76 6.43
N ARG A 67 6.02 -9.92 6.03
CA ARG A 67 4.99 -8.89 6.18
C ARG A 67 4.76 -8.53 7.65
N GLY A 68 4.65 -9.54 8.51
CA GLY A 68 4.51 -9.34 9.94
C GLY A 68 5.67 -8.54 10.53
N ASP A 69 6.90 -8.80 10.07
CA ASP A 69 8.09 -8.09 10.53
C ASP A 69 8.20 -6.68 9.95
N LEU A 70 7.79 -6.46 8.70
CA LEU A 70 7.70 -5.12 8.10
C LEU A 70 6.73 -4.21 8.85
N VAL A 71 5.53 -4.71 9.18
CA VAL A 71 4.54 -3.94 9.96
C VAL A 71 5.09 -3.56 11.33
N LYS A 72 5.82 -4.47 12.00
CA LYS A 72 6.49 -4.16 13.27
C LYS A 72 7.59 -3.12 13.08
N ALA A 73 8.39 -3.23 12.02
CA ALA A 73 9.44 -2.27 11.69
C ALA A 73 8.87 -0.88 11.43
N HIS A 74 7.78 -0.79 10.65
CA HIS A 74 7.06 0.45 10.40
C HIS A 74 6.51 1.08 11.69
N ALA A 75 5.82 0.30 12.52
CA ALA A 75 5.33 0.78 13.81
C ALA A 75 6.46 1.23 14.75
N ARG A 76 7.62 0.54 14.72
CA ARG A 76 8.80 0.93 15.50
C ARG A 76 9.39 2.24 14.98
N PHE A 77 9.53 2.37 13.66
CA PHE A 77 10.04 3.58 13.01
C PHE A 77 9.18 4.81 13.36
N GLN A 78 7.85 4.68 13.31
CA GLN A 78 6.91 5.74 13.71
C GLN A 78 7.11 6.18 15.17
N ARG A 79 7.25 5.22 16.09
CA ARG A 79 7.48 5.52 17.51
C ARG A 79 8.82 6.22 17.73
N ASP A 80 9.88 5.76 17.08
CA ASP A 80 11.21 6.33 17.22
C ASP A 80 11.29 7.74 16.62
N ALA A 81 10.57 8.00 15.52
CA ALA A 81 10.44 9.32 14.91
C ALA A 81 9.66 10.29 15.82
N ALA A 82 8.52 9.85 16.38
CA ALA A 82 7.71 10.63 17.30
C ALA A 82 8.49 10.99 18.58
N ALA A 83 9.27 10.06 19.13
CA ALA A 83 10.12 10.31 20.29
C ALA A 83 11.21 11.37 20.05
N ARG A 84 11.50 11.69 18.78
CA ARG A 84 12.47 12.70 18.37
C ARG A 84 11.82 13.98 17.85
N GLY A 85 10.49 14.10 17.92
CA GLY A 85 9.75 15.25 17.41
C GLY A 85 9.79 15.38 15.88
N LEU A 86 10.03 14.28 15.16
CA LEU A 86 10.02 14.27 13.70
C LEU A 86 8.59 14.10 13.18
N ASP A 87 8.22 14.90 12.18
CA ASP A 87 6.95 14.77 11.48
C ASP A 87 7.05 13.64 10.46
N PHE A 88 6.33 12.55 10.75
CA PHE A 88 6.28 11.33 9.96
C PHE A 88 5.18 11.37 8.86
N THR A 89 4.34 12.41 8.84
CA THR A 89 3.15 12.49 7.96
C THR A 89 3.33 13.43 6.75
N ARG A 90 4.40 14.21 6.71
CA ARG A 90 4.62 15.24 5.67
C ARG A 90 5.26 14.68 4.41
N LEU A 91 4.43 14.15 3.52
CA LEU A 91 4.78 14.05 2.10
C LEU A 91 4.20 15.24 1.34
N GLY A 92 5.05 16.19 1.01
CA GLY A 92 4.76 17.25 0.04
C GLY A 92 5.75 18.42 0.18
N PRO A 93 6.07 19.12 -0.92
CA PRO A 93 6.73 20.43 -0.81
C PRO A 93 5.88 21.31 0.12
N LEU A 94 6.52 22.20 0.88
CA LEU A 94 5.86 23.26 1.67
C LEU A 94 5.16 24.29 0.77
N GLU A 95 4.70 23.91 -0.42
CA GLU A 95 3.82 24.75 -1.19
C GLU A 95 2.58 24.99 -0.32
N PRO A 96 2.26 26.26 -0.01
CA PRO A 96 1.02 26.57 0.64
C PRO A 96 -0.08 25.95 -0.21
N LYS A 97 -0.93 25.12 0.40
CA LYS A 97 -2.20 24.76 -0.23
C LYS A 97 -2.80 26.09 -0.67
N GLY A 98 -2.98 26.25 -1.98
CA GLY A 98 -3.66 27.42 -2.53
C GLY A 98 -4.99 27.62 -1.80
N PRO A 99 -5.53 28.84 -1.78
CA PRO A 99 -6.77 29.12 -1.07
C PRO A 99 -7.81 28.08 -1.44
N ASP A 100 -8.49 27.49 -0.44
CA ASP A 100 -9.62 26.60 -0.65
C ASP A 100 -10.62 27.34 -1.54
N VAL A 101 -10.60 27.05 -2.84
CA VAL A 101 -11.65 27.48 -3.74
C VAL A 101 -12.83 26.63 -3.34
N VAL A 102 -13.66 27.16 -2.45
CA VAL A 102 -14.98 26.59 -2.15
C VAL A 102 -15.77 26.71 -3.45
N GLU A 103 -15.68 25.69 -4.29
CA GLU A 103 -16.53 25.56 -5.45
C GLU A 103 -17.94 25.29 -4.92
N SER A 104 -18.68 26.37 -4.69
CA SER A 104 -20.07 26.32 -4.28
C SER A 104 -20.84 25.52 -5.35
N PRO A 105 -21.54 24.42 -5.01
CA PRO A 105 -22.28 23.61 -5.99
C PRO A 105 -23.47 24.33 -6.63
N TYR A 106 -23.76 25.56 -6.20
CA TYR A 106 -24.91 26.32 -6.65
C TYR A 106 -24.49 27.50 -7.53
N PRO A 107 -25.00 27.59 -8.78
CA PRO A 107 -24.93 28.84 -9.51
C PRO A 107 -25.71 29.89 -8.70
N ARG A 108 -25.09 31.05 -8.45
CA ARG A 108 -25.80 32.20 -7.88
C ARG A 108 -26.97 32.51 -8.81
N ARG A 109 -28.20 32.24 -8.39
CA ARG A 109 -29.39 32.79 -9.06
C ARG A 109 -29.29 34.31 -8.99
N THR A 110 -28.86 34.93 -10.08
CA THR A 110 -29.12 36.35 -10.32
C THR A 110 -30.62 36.51 -10.44
N GLY A 111 -31.27 36.90 -9.34
CA GLY A 111 -32.71 36.96 -9.23
C GLY A 111 -33.18 37.62 -7.94
N GLU A 112 -32.67 38.81 -7.64
CA GLU A 112 -33.35 39.80 -6.80
C GLU A 112 -33.53 41.05 -7.68
N LEU A 113 -34.73 41.30 -8.24
CA LEU A 113 -35.83 42.04 -7.63
C LEU A 113 -35.40 43.35 -6.95
N GLN A 114 -35.28 44.42 -7.73
CA GLN A 114 -35.69 45.80 -7.39
C GLN A 114 -36.14 46.44 -8.71
N ARG A 115 -37.43 46.49 -9.05
CA ARG A 115 -38.39 47.55 -8.69
C ARG A 115 -37.80 48.97 -8.81
N ALA A 116 -38.02 49.61 -9.96
CA ALA A 116 -38.64 50.92 -10.10
C ALA A 116 -39.15 51.07 -11.55
#